data_AF-A0A328TZM1-F1
#
_entry.id   AF-A0A328TZM1-F1
#
_cell.length_a   1.000
_cell.length_b   1.000
_cell.length_c   1.000
_cell.angle_alpha   90.00
_cell.angle_beta   90.00
_cell.angle_gamma   90.00
#
_symmetry.space_group_name_H-M   'P 1'
#
loop_
_entity.id
_entity.type
_entity.pdbx_description
1 polymer ?
#
loop_
_entity_poly.entity_id
_entity_poly.type
_entity_poly.pdbx_seq_one_letter_code
_entity_poly.pdbx_strand_id
1 'polypeptide(L)'
;MQKWLANLRKGYGKKLVSLHSWNGWIVVILALTGLILFQGLWRGILGEGRVIIRYVHIVVGIASLIPVLYYLALAGKHWKQLKGKRLQKANVLIVLGLLVGWLLSGLLLWQFKAVGPAWSNNALYVHDVLTWTGLPYIIYHSLTRLKWLKEPHRRTIKTGSAREGLHPAAKPEAVMSRRAFIRTVVGAGIAVAVGPSFLKWLGNQMSPGAQLDEVIQADANNLIPAPKPLPASSPPIGGGSRGSFRIYTVTPIPAFDNSNFTFIIDGLVEKPQQWNWEQFVALKREAQVSDFHCVTGWSVLGNTWEGIKLKDFLKMAGVKPSAKTVKFYSGDGVYTDSLTLEQADMDDVMVAVLHDGKPIPSDLGGPVRLIVPKMYAYKSVKWLNRIELIEGNHTGYWEERGYDTDAWV
;
A
#
# COMPACT_ATOMS: atom_id res chain seq x y z
N MET A 1 -10.87 -9.85 42.32
CA MET A 1 -10.13 -8.96 41.41
C MET A 1 -8.93 -8.24 42.05
N GLN A 2 -9.07 -7.59 43.21
CA GLN A 2 -7.96 -6.81 43.83
C GLN A 2 -6.73 -7.63 44.27
N LYS A 3 -6.92 -8.80 44.91
CA LYS A 3 -5.81 -9.70 45.29
C LYS A 3 -5.02 -10.22 44.07
N TRP A 4 -5.70 -10.52 42.97
CA TRP A 4 -5.08 -10.94 41.70
C TRP A 4 -4.21 -9.83 41.10
N LEU A 5 -4.73 -8.60 41.01
CA LEU A 5 -3.95 -7.44 40.56
C LEU A 5 -2.74 -7.15 41.47
N ALA A 6 -2.89 -7.31 42.79
CA ALA A 6 -1.79 -7.11 43.74
C ALA A 6 -0.65 -8.12 43.52
N ASN A 7 -0.99 -9.40 43.30
CA ASN A 7 -0.01 -10.45 42.96
C ASN A 7 0.63 -10.22 41.59
N LEU A 8 -0.15 -9.82 40.58
CA LEU A 8 0.35 -9.49 39.25
C LEU A 8 1.39 -8.34 39.30
N ARG A 9 1.23 -7.38 40.23
CA ARG A 9 2.10 -6.20 40.41
C ARG A 9 3.34 -6.45 41.29
N LYS A 10 3.56 -7.65 41.83
CA LYS A 10 4.84 -8.04 42.48
C LYS A 10 5.97 -8.09 41.45
N GLY A 11 7.18 -7.65 41.81
CA GLY A 11 8.31 -7.61 40.87
C GLY A 11 8.17 -6.59 39.72
N TYR A 12 7.31 -5.57 39.89
CA TYR A 12 6.91 -4.60 38.87
C TYR A 12 8.07 -4.01 38.04
N GLY A 13 9.18 -3.61 38.67
CA GLY A 13 10.31 -3.00 37.95
C GLY A 13 10.95 -3.94 36.92
N LYS A 14 11.20 -5.21 37.31
CA LYS A 14 11.74 -6.22 36.39
C LYS A 14 10.75 -6.55 35.26
N LYS A 15 9.45 -6.61 35.58
CA LYS A 15 8.37 -6.83 34.61
C LYS A 15 8.26 -5.69 33.59
N LEU A 16 8.37 -4.44 34.01
CA LEU A 16 8.33 -3.28 33.12
C LEU A 16 9.52 -3.25 32.15
N VAL A 17 10.72 -3.62 32.61
CA VAL A 17 11.91 -3.73 31.76
C VAL A 17 11.73 -4.84 30.72
N SER A 18 11.25 -6.00 31.13
CA SER A 18 10.94 -7.11 30.21
C SER A 18 9.90 -6.69 29.16
N LEU A 19 8.80 -6.05 29.59
CA LEU A 19 7.74 -5.55 28.70
C LEU A 19 8.28 -4.58 27.66
N HIS A 20 9.15 -3.65 28.08
CA HIS A 20 9.76 -2.70 27.15
C HIS A 20 10.69 -3.39 26.13
N SER A 21 11.41 -4.43 26.56
CA SER A 21 12.26 -5.23 25.66
C SER A 21 11.44 -6.00 24.63
N TRP A 22 10.36 -6.67 25.06
CA TRP A 22 9.44 -7.39 24.17
C TRP A 22 8.76 -6.44 23.18
N ASN A 23 8.25 -5.30 23.67
CA ASN A 23 7.64 -4.29 22.82
C ASN A 23 8.65 -3.74 21.79
N GLY A 24 9.91 -3.54 22.19
CA GLY A 24 10.97 -3.11 21.28
C GLY A 24 11.17 -4.07 20.11
N TRP A 25 11.27 -5.37 20.37
CA TRP A 25 11.41 -6.38 19.32
C TRP A 25 10.19 -6.47 18.41
N ILE A 26 8.98 -6.42 18.97
CA ILE A 26 7.74 -6.42 18.20
C ILE A 26 7.70 -5.23 17.24
N VAL A 27 8.01 -4.02 17.73
CA VAL A 27 8.05 -2.82 16.87
C VAL A 27 9.11 -2.95 15.79
N VAL A 28 10.29 -3.50 16.07
CA VAL A 28 11.33 -3.72 15.05
C VAL A 28 10.83 -4.67 13.96
N ILE A 29 10.22 -5.80 14.34
CA ILE A 29 9.68 -6.76 13.36
C ILE A 29 8.59 -6.10 12.52
N LEU A 30 7.65 -5.38 13.14
CA LEU A 30 6.58 -4.67 12.43
C LEU A 30 7.12 -3.58 11.51
N ALA A 31 8.13 -2.82 11.94
CA ALA A 31 8.76 -1.80 11.12
C ALA A 31 9.44 -2.39 9.88
N LEU A 32 10.24 -3.45 10.06
CA LEU A 32 10.93 -4.10 8.96
C LEU A 32 9.95 -4.72 7.96
N THR A 33 9.01 -5.53 8.47
CA THR A 33 7.99 -6.16 7.62
C THR A 33 7.09 -5.13 6.94
N GLY A 34 6.69 -4.07 7.64
CA GLY A 34 5.91 -2.96 7.07
C GLY A 34 6.65 -2.20 5.97
N LEU A 35 7.93 -1.87 6.19
CA LEU A 35 8.76 -1.21 5.17
C LEU A 35 8.95 -2.08 3.93
N ILE A 36 9.18 -3.38 4.11
CA ILE A 36 9.29 -4.35 3.01
C ILE A 36 7.97 -4.41 2.22
N LEU A 37 6.83 -4.44 2.92
CA LEU A 37 5.51 -4.48 2.28
C LEU A 37 5.16 -3.18 1.54
N PHE A 38 5.65 -2.04 2.02
CA PHE A 38 5.44 -0.72 1.44
C PHE A 38 6.28 -0.49 0.18
N GLN A 39 7.57 -0.78 0.24
CA GLN A 39 8.52 -0.46 -0.84
C GLN A 39 8.27 -1.30 -2.12
N GLY A 40 8.25 -0.61 -3.26
CA GLY A 40 8.02 -1.22 -4.57
C GLY A 40 9.10 -2.20 -5.01
N LEU A 41 10.37 -1.96 -4.62
CA LEU A 41 11.53 -2.80 -4.96
C LEU A 41 11.31 -4.27 -4.59
N TRP A 42 10.78 -4.52 -3.39
CA TRP A 42 10.59 -5.88 -2.89
C TRP A 42 9.42 -6.62 -3.57
N ARG A 43 8.54 -5.91 -4.27
CA ARG A 43 7.37 -6.52 -4.93
C ARG A 43 7.77 -7.45 -6.07
N GLY A 44 8.81 -7.09 -6.83
CA GLY A 44 9.34 -7.94 -7.89
C GLY A 44 10.20 -9.10 -7.37
N ILE A 45 10.98 -8.85 -6.31
CA ILE A 45 11.97 -9.81 -5.80
C ILE A 45 11.31 -10.93 -4.98
N LEU A 46 10.32 -10.61 -4.14
CA LEU A 46 9.81 -11.56 -3.15
C LEU A 46 8.68 -12.45 -3.65
N GLY A 47 8.00 -12.10 -4.75
CA GLY A 47 6.88 -12.87 -5.30
C GLY A 47 5.88 -13.33 -4.22
N GLU A 48 5.65 -14.64 -4.14
CA GLU A 48 4.79 -15.29 -3.14
C GLU A 48 5.26 -15.10 -1.68
N GLY A 49 6.57 -14.94 -1.46
CA GLY A 49 7.15 -14.72 -0.12
C GLY A 49 6.58 -13.46 0.56
N ARG A 50 6.08 -12.50 -0.21
CA ARG A 50 5.40 -11.30 0.30
C ARG A 50 4.12 -11.64 1.07
N VAL A 51 3.40 -12.69 0.67
CA VAL A 51 2.18 -13.15 1.34
C VAL A 51 2.52 -13.63 2.74
N ILE A 52 3.61 -14.39 2.89
CA ILE A 52 4.13 -14.84 4.19
C ILE A 52 4.50 -13.63 5.05
N ILE A 53 5.22 -12.65 4.50
CA ILE A 53 5.60 -11.44 5.24
C ILE A 53 4.36 -10.65 5.69
N ARG A 54 3.32 -10.56 4.85
CA ARG A 54 2.04 -9.95 5.22
C ARG A 54 1.40 -10.70 6.40
N TYR A 55 1.35 -12.03 6.36
CA TYR A 55 0.81 -12.83 7.46
C TYR A 55 1.61 -12.62 8.74
N VAL A 56 2.95 -12.65 8.67
CA VAL A 56 3.82 -12.36 9.82
C VAL A 56 3.52 -10.97 10.37
N HIS A 57 3.40 -9.95 9.52
CA HIS A 57 3.09 -8.59 9.94
C HIS A 57 1.74 -8.50 10.67
N ILE A 58 0.70 -9.15 10.14
CA ILE A 58 -0.63 -9.18 10.76
C ILE A 58 -0.60 -9.91 12.10
N VAL A 59 -0.02 -11.12 12.15
CA VAL A 59 0.04 -11.93 13.37
C VAL A 59 0.84 -11.23 14.47
N VAL A 60 2.00 -10.68 14.13
CA VAL A 60 2.82 -9.90 15.09
C VAL A 60 2.08 -8.63 15.51
N GLY A 61 1.34 -8.00 14.58
CA GLY A 61 0.51 -6.82 14.85
C GLY A 61 -0.56 -7.12 15.89
N ILE A 62 -1.30 -8.22 15.73
CA ILE A 62 -2.30 -8.69 16.69
C ILE A 62 -1.62 -9.07 18.02
N ALA A 63 -0.51 -9.81 17.98
CA ALA A 63 0.24 -10.20 19.17
C ALA A 63 0.75 -8.98 19.98
N SER A 64 0.96 -7.83 19.33
CA SER A 64 1.35 -6.58 20.00
C SER A 64 0.29 -6.04 20.97
N LEU A 65 -0.96 -6.52 20.92
CA LEU A 65 -1.98 -6.23 21.93
C LEU A 65 -1.60 -6.78 23.31
N ILE A 66 -0.90 -7.91 23.37
CA ILE A 66 -0.53 -8.58 24.63
C ILE A 66 0.30 -7.67 25.53
N PRO A 67 1.46 -7.10 25.10
CA PRO A 67 2.24 -6.20 25.94
C PRO A 67 1.51 -4.91 26.30
N VAL A 68 0.64 -4.39 25.41
CA VAL A 68 -0.17 -3.19 25.69
C VAL A 68 -1.19 -3.44 26.80
N LEU A 69 -1.97 -4.51 26.68
CA LEU A 69 -2.95 -4.92 27.70
C LEU A 69 -2.26 -5.26 29.03
N TYR A 70 -1.12 -5.95 28.97
CA TYR A 70 -0.32 -6.24 30.15
C TYR A 70 0.20 -4.97 30.83
N TYR A 71 0.64 -3.97 30.05
CA TYR A 71 1.02 -2.66 30.58
C TYR A 71 -0.16 -1.96 31.26
N LEU A 72 -1.35 -1.94 30.65
CA LEU A 72 -2.54 -1.31 31.21
C LEU A 72 -2.91 -1.89 32.59
N ALA A 73 -2.80 -3.22 32.77
CA ALA A 73 -3.00 -3.87 34.07
C ALA A 73 -2.00 -3.38 35.16
N LEU A 74 -0.79 -3.02 34.74
CA LEU A 74 0.29 -2.53 35.58
C LEU A 74 0.32 -0.99 35.71
N ALA A 75 -0.38 -0.25 34.84
CA ALA A 75 -0.29 1.19 34.68
C ALA A 75 -0.57 1.96 35.97
N GLY A 76 -1.50 1.48 36.81
CA GLY A 76 -1.82 2.12 38.09
C GLY A 76 -0.62 2.27 39.04
N LYS A 77 0.33 1.32 39.03
CA LYS A 77 1.57 1.42 39.83
C LYS A 77 2.60 2.32 39.15
N HIS A 78 2.66 2.30 37.82
CA HIS A 78 3.50 3.21 37.04
C HIS A 78 3.12 4.67 37.28
N TRP A 79 1.82 4.97 37.21
CA TRP A 79 1.29 6.34 37.32
C TRP A 79 1.57 6.97 38.68
N LYS A 80 1.57 6.14 39.73
CA LYS A 80 1.99 6.55 41.07
C LYS A 80 3.47 6.94 41.11
N GLN A 81 4.36 6.20 40.43
CA GLN A 81 5.79 6.52 40.35
C GLN A 81 6.09 7.77 39.48
N LEU A 82 5.20 8.09 38.55
CA LEU A 82 5.31 9.27 37.69
C LEU A 82 4.71 10.53 38.34
N LYS A 83 4.20 10.46 39.58
CA LYS A 83 3.66 11.63 40.29
C LYS A 83 4.73 12.74 40.34
N GLY A 84 4.37 13.95 39.91
CA GLY A 84 5.28 15.10 39.79
C GLY A 84 6.12 15.16 38.50
N LYS A 85 6.21 14.09 37.69
CA LYS A 85 7.05 14.03 36.48
C LYS A 85 6.23 14.25 35.20
N ARG A 86 5.84 15.50 34.94
CA ARG A 86 4.93 15.88 33.83
C ARG A 86 5.41 15.40 32.45
N LEU A 87 6.67 15.63 32.11
CA LEU A 87 7.23 15.20 30.82
C LEU A 87 7.25 13.67 30.63
N GLN A 88 7.51 12.92 31.70
CA GLN A 88 7.50 11.46 31.62
C GLN A 88 6.09 10.92 31.45
N LYS A 89 5.08 11.52 32.08
CA LYS A 89 3.67 11.19 31.83
C LYS A 89 3.27 11.50 30.40
N ALA A 90 3.61 12.69 29.89
CA ALA A 90 3.32 13.08 28.51
C ALA A 90 3.94 12.08 27.51
N ASN A 91 5.21 11.70 27.70
CA ASN A 91 5.87 10.71 26.85
C ASN A 91 5.15 9.36 26.86
N VAL A 92 4.69 8.89 28.03
CA VAL A 92 3.94 7.63 28.13
C VAL A 92 2.61 7.73 27.38
N LEU A 93 1.90 8.86 27.50
CA LEU A 93 0.65 9.07 26.77
C LEU A 93 0.88 9.12 25.26
N ILE A 94 1.92 9.81 24.79
CA ILE A 94 2.29 9.87 23.37
C ILE A 94 2.57 8.45 22.83
N VAL A 95 3.42 7.68 23.52
CA VAL A 95 3.75 6.31 23.09
C VAL A 95 2.53 5.41 23.08
N LEU A 96 1.67 5.49 24.10
CA LEU A 96 0.43 4.72 24.13
C LEU A 96 -0.53 5.14 23.01
N GLY A 97 -0.65 6.44 22.75
CA GLY A 97 -1.48 6.97 21.65
C GLY A 97 -1.01 6.47 20.30
N LEU A 98 0.30 6.50 20.03
CA LEU A 98 0.88 5.94 18.80
C LEU A 98 0.59 4.44 18.67
N LEU A 99 0.84 3.65 19.73
CA LEU A 99 0.61 2.20 19.74
C LEU A 99 -0.86 1.86 19.50
N VAL A 100 -1.78 2.54 20.19
CA VAL A 100 -3.23 2.34 20.02
C VAL A 100 -3.66 2.76 18.63
N GLY A 101 -3.17 3.89 18.12
CA GLY A 101 -3.46 4.36 16.77
C GLY A 101 -3.04 3.36 15.69
N TRP A 102 -1.83 2.80 15.77
CA TRP A 102 -1.37 1.77 14.83
C TRP A 102 -2.19 0.48 14.95
N LEU A 103 -2.51 0.05 16.17
CA LEU A 103 -3.32 -1.13 16.41
C LEU A 103 -4.72 -0.99 15.81
N LEU A 104 -5.40 0.12 16.07
CA LEU A 104 -6.75 0.36 15.56
C LEU A 104 -6.75 0.51 14.04
N SER A 105 -5.86 1.33 13.48
CA SER A 105 -5.74 1.49 12.02
C SER A 105 -5.36 0.17 11.33
N GLY A 106 -4.42 -0.60 11.90
CA GLY A 106 -4.04 -1.91 11.39
C GLY A 106 -5.17 -2.94 11.46
N LEU A 107 -5.97 -2.95 12.53
CA LEU A 107 -7.13 -3.82 12.67
C LEU A 107 -8.21 -3.49 11.63
N LEU A 108 -8.48 -2.20 11.40
CA LEU A 108 -9.40 -1.73 10.36
C LEU A 108 -8.92 -2.13 8.95
N LEU A 109 -7.61 -2.03 8.69
CA LEU A 109 -7.01 -2.47 7.42
C LEU A 109 -7.06 -3.99 7.25
N TRP A 110 -6.90 -4.75 8.33
CA TRP A 110 -7.05 -6.19 8.29
C TRP A 110 -8.51 -6.59 8.03
N GLN A 111 -9.46 -5.86 8.59
CA GLN A 111 -10.91 -6.06 8.44
C GLN A 111 -11.52 -5.15 7.37
N PHE A 112 -10.75 -4.75 6.35
CA PHE A 112 -11.18 -3.74 5.37
C PHE A 112 -12.51 -4.11 4.68
N LYS A 113 -12.73 -5.41 4.41
CA LYS A 113 -13.98 -5.92 3.84
C LYS A 113 -15.21 -5.64 4.73
N ALA A 114 -15.05 -5.69 6.05
CA ALA A 114 -16.15 -5.53 7.00
C ALA A 114 -16.47 -4.05 7.30
N VAL A 115 -15.48 -3.16 7.23
CA VAL A 115 -15.64 -1.75 7.64
C VAL A 115 -15.92 -0.81 6.47
N GLY A 116 -15.70 -1.27 5.24
CA GLY A 116 -15.97 -0.54 4.01
C GLY A 116 -14.93 0.53 3.64
N PRO A 117 -15.02 1.09 2.42
CA PRO A 117 -13.95 1.91 1.83
C PRO A 117 -13.64 3.21 2.56
N ALA A 118 -14.65 3.87 3.13
CA ALA A 118 -14.44 5.13 3.85
C ALA A 118 -13.54 4.92 5.08
N TRP A 119 -13.82 3.87 5.85
CA TRP A 119 -13.03 3.52 7.02
C TRP A 119 -11.67 2.93 6.64
N SER A 120 -11.59 2.10 5.60
CA SER A 120 -10.31 1.53 5.15
C SER A 120 -9.36 2.59 4.58
N ASN A 121 -9.87 3.53 3.77
CA ASN A 121 -9.09 4.66 3.24
C ASN A 121 -8.55 5.55 4.37
N ASN A 122 -9.41 5.90 5.33
CA ASN A 122 -9.01 6.70 6.50
C ASN A 122 -8.02 5.93 7.38
N ALA A 123 -8.25 4.63 7.60
CA ALA A 123 -7.34 3.78 8.36
C ALA A 123 -5.97 3.69 7.68
N LEU A 124 -5.93 3.56 6.36
CA LEU A 124 -4.69 3.53 5.58
C LEU A 124 -3.92 4.84 5.74
N TYR A 125 -4.60 5.96 5.58
CA TYR A 125 -4.01 7.28 5.77
C TYR A 125 -3.43 7.44 7.20
N VAL A 126 -4.23 7.14 8.23
CA VAL A 126 -3.79 7.22 9.63
C VAL A 126 -2.62 6.28 9.89
N HIS A 127 -2.67 5.04 9.38
CA HIS A 127 -1.60 4.07 9.54
C HIS A 127 -0.29 4.55 8.90
N ASP A 128 -0.37 5.13 7.70
CA ASP A 128 0.77 5.71 7.01
C ASP A 128 1.36 6.88 7.82
N VAL A 129 0.52 7.85 8.23
CA VAL A 129 0.95 9.02 9.04
C VAL A 129 1.65 8.57 10.32
N LEU A 130 1.05 7.62 11.05
CA LEU A 130 1.62 7.08 12.28
C LEU A 130 2.93 6.36 12.02
N THR A 131 3.05 5.63 10.91
CA THR A 131 4.29 4.96 10.52
C THR A 131 5.39 5.98 10.26
N TRP A 132 5.12 7.03 9.49
CA TRP A 132 6.11 8.04 9.14
C TRP A 132 6.53 8.94 10.30
N THR A 133 5.61 9.25 11.22
CA THR A 133 5.90 10.15 12.35
C THR A 133 6.26 9.41 13.63
N GLY A 134 5.53 8.34 13.92
CA GLY A 134 5.66 7.53 15.13
C GLY A 134 6.87 6.62 15.10
N LEU A 135 7.23 6.01 13.96
CA LEU A 135 8.37 5.09 13.91
C LEU A 135 9.69 5.82 14.20
N PRO A 136 10.01 6.99 13.60
CA PRO A 136 11.19 7.77 13.98
C PRO A 136 11.20 8.14 15.46
N TYR A 137 10.03 8.54 16.01
CA TYR A 137 9.91 8.87 17.42
C TYR A 137 10.22 7.67 18.33
N ILE A 138 9.70 6.48 18.03
CA ILE A 138 9.96 5.27 18.81
C ILE A 138 11.40 4.80 18.66
N ILE A 139 11.97 4.85 17.47
CA ILE A 139 13.39 4.52 17.25
C ILE A 139 14.25 5.47 18.08
N TYR A 140 14.02 6.78 18.00
CA TYR A 140 14.73 7.77 18.81
C TYR A 140 14.57 7.52 20.32
N HIS A 141 13.35 7.27 20.78
CA HIS A 141 13.05 6.95 22.18
C HIS A 141 13.80 5.69 22.63
N SER A 142 13.83 4.64 21.80
CA SER A 142 14.47 3.36 22.13
C SER A 142 16.00 3.48 22.16
N LEU A 143 16.59 4.15 21.16
CA LEU A 143 18.02 4.42 21.10
C LEU A 143 18.51 5.28 22.26
N THR A 144 17.71 6.26 22.72
CA THR A 144 18.08 7.10 23.87
C THR A 144 18.03 6.35 25.21
N ARG A 145 17.39 5.17 25.26
CA ARG A 145 17.21 4.34 26.47
C ARG A 145 18.15 3.16 26.58
N LEU A 146 18.82 2.73 25.50
CA LEU A 146 19.79 1.63 25.51
C LEU A 146 20.92 1.89 26.52
N LYS A 147 21.15 0.92 27.42
CA LYS A 147 22.19 1.00 28.47
C LYS A 147 23.60 1.16 27.91
N TRP A 148 23.87 0.61 26.72
CA TRP A 148 25.18 0.70 26.05
C TRP A 148 25.53 2.12 25.56
N LEU A 149 24.53 3.02 25.49
CA LEU A 149 24.71 4.44 25.14
C LEU A 149 24.65 5.36 26.38
N LYS A 150 24.50 4.79 27.58
CA LYS A 150 24.70 5.52 28.85
C LYS A 150 26.15 5.35 29.25
N GLU A 151 26.82 6.45 29.57
CA GLU A 151 28.19 6.38 30.09
C GLU A 151 28.22 5.40 31.28
N PRO A 152 29.15 4.43 31.31
CA PRO A 152 29.49 3.81 32.57
C PRO A 152 30.08 4.94 33.41
N HIS A 153 29.32 5.41 34.41
CA HIS A 153 29.90 6.26 35.44
C HIS A 153 31.19 5.58 35.89
N ARG A 154 32.32 6.27 35.70
CA ARG A 154 33.62 5.89 36.26
C ARG A 154 33.40 5.57 37.74
N ARG A 155 33.31 4.27 38.07
CA ARG A 155 33.70 3.78 39.39
C ARG A 155 35.23 3.80 39.42
N THR A 156 35.82 4.98 39.41
CA THR A 156 37.20 5.14 39.87
C THR A 156 37.12 5.09 41.38
N ILE A 157 37.49 3.94 41.95
CA ILE A 157 37.85 3.84 43.36
C ILE A 157 38.94 4.89 43.59
N LYS A 158 38.68 5.89 44.44
CA LYS A 158 39.77 6.73 44.98
C LYS A 158 40.54 5.88 45.98
N THR A 159 41.47 5.06 45.51
CA THR A 159 42.55 4.54 46.35
C THR A 159 43.59 5.65 46.47
N GLY A 160 43.79 6.14 47.69
CA GLY A 160 44.74 7.19 47.99
C GLY A 160 46.19 6.75 47.73
N SER A 161 46.96 7.66 47.15
CA SER A 161 48.33 8.01 47.50
C SER A 161 48.84 8.92 46.39
N ALA A 162 49.08 10.18 46.73
CA ALA A 162 49.69 11.13 45.83
C ALA A 162 51.15 10.71 45.58
N ARG A 163 51.47 10.44 44.31
CA ARG A 163 52.83 10.59 43.79
C ARG A 163 52.75 11.50 42.59
N GLU A 164 53.30 12.70 42.74
CA GLU A 164 53.66 13.60 41.66
C GLU A 164 54.62 12.89 40.72
N GLY A 165 54.32 12.93 39.42
CA GLY A 165 55.17 12.35 38.39
C GLY A 165 54.47 12.23 37.04
N LEU A 166 54.82 13.16 36.15
CA LEU A 166 54.66 13.17 34.69
C LEU A 166 53.24 13.45 34.14
N HIS A 167 53.11 14.60 33.48
CA HIS A 167 52.00 14.93 32.59
C HIS A 167 51.80 13.81 31.56
N PRO A 168 50.65 13.11 31.53
CA PRO A 168 50.33 12.28 30.39
C PRO A 168 49.99 13.21 29.22
N ALA A 169 50.59 12.94 28.06
CA ALA A 169 50.24 13.59 26.79
C ALA A 169 48.71 13.69 26.64
N ALA A 170 48.22 14.88 26.31
CA ALA A 170 46.80 15.12 26.06
C ALA A 170 46.31 14.09 25.05
N LYS A 171 45.48 13.15 25.51
CA LYS A 171 44.82 12.19 24.61
C LYS A 171 44.00 13.02 23.62
N PRO A 172 44.09 12.77 22.30
CA PRO A 172 43.28 13.49 21.34
C PRO A 172 41.82 13.36 21.75
N GLU A 173 41.19 14.48 22.09
CA GLU A 173 39.75 14.50 22.35
C GLU A 173 39.06 14.11 21.07
N ALA A 174 38.35 12.98 21.10
CA ALA A 174 37.59 12.54 19.94
C ALA A 174 36.53 13.60 19.63
N VAL A 175 36.64 14.23 18.44
CA VAL A 175 35.73 15.26 17.91
C VAL A 175 34.26 14.84 18.02
N MET A 176 34.00 13.54 18.03
CA MET A 176 32.66 12.98 18.21
C MET A 176 32.72 11.70 19.05
N SER A 177 31.86 11.63 20.07
CA SER A 177 31.70 10.40 20.86
C SER A 177 31.19 9.25 19.99
N ARG A 178 31.56 8.00 20.30
CA ARG A 178 31.01 6.79 19.62
C ARG A 178 29.49 6.80 19.56
N ARG A 179 28.83 7.33 20.59
CA ARG A 179 27.37 7.52 20.65
C ARG A 179 26.86 8.53 19.62
N ALA A 180 27.51 9.68 19.52
CA ALA A 180 27.16 10.69 18.54
C ALA A 180 27.39 10.15 17.12
N PHE A 181 28.52 9.47 16.90
CA PHE A 181 28.81 8.81 15.62
C PHE A 181 27.74 7.77 15.23
N ILE A 182 27.42 6.82 16.11
CA ILE A 182 26.39 5.80 15.85
C ILE A 182 25.03 6.44 15.58
N ARG A 183 24.63 7.46 16.34
CA ARG A 183 23.36 8.18 16.12
C ARG A 183 23.33 8.89 14.78
N THR A 184 24.41 9.56 14.41
CA THR A 184 24.51 10.29 13.15
C THR A 184 24.49 9.33 11.97
N VAL A 185 25.26 8.24 12.03
CA VAL A 185 25.33 7.24 10.95
C VAL A 185 24.00 6.48 10.80
N VAL A 186 23.40 6.02 11.91
CA VAL A 186 22.09 5.35 11.85
C VAL A 186 21.00 6.32 11.39
N GLY A 187 21.00 7.56 11.87
CA GLY A 187 20.05 8.59 11.46
C GLY A 187 20.17 8.93 9.97
N ALA A 188 21.39 9.14 9.47
CA ALA A 188 21.67 9.40 8.07
C ALA A 188 21.30 8.20 7.17
N GLY A 189 21.64 6.98 7.59
CA GLY A 189 21.29 5.75 6.87
C GLY A 189 19.78 5.56 6.73
N ILE A 190 19.02 5.80 7.82
CA ILE A 190 17.56 5.78 7.77
C ILE A 190 17.05 6.89 6.85
N ALA A 191 17.55 8.12 6.96
CA ALA A 191 17.12 9.23 6.13
C ALA A 191 17.33 8.96 4.62
N VAL A 192 18.45 8.34 4.23
CA VAL A 192 18.70 7.98 2.83
C VAL A 192 17.78 6.83 2.37
N ALA A 193 17.64 5.78 3.17
CA ALA A 193 16.84 4.61 2.78
C ALA A 193 15.33 4.89 2.74
N VAL A 194 14.85 5.80 3.58
CA VAL A 194 13.43 6.01 3.88
C VAL A 194 12.94 7.38 3.39
N GLY A 195 13.83 8.38 3.31
CA GLY A 195 13.53 9.76 2.94
C GLY A 195 12.88 9.95 1.56
N PRO A 196 13.40 9.36 0.47
CA PRO A 196 12.77 9.49 -0.85
C PRO A 196 11.33 8.96 -0.87
N SER A 197 11.08 7.87 -0.14
CA SER A 197 9.75 7.27 -0.02
C SER A 197 8.80 8.15 0.81
N PHE A 198 9.31 8.76 1.88
CA PHE A 198 8.56 9.73 2.69
C PHE A 198 8.16 10.96 1.89
N LEU A 199 9.11 11.56 1.16
CA LEU A 199 8.86 12.76 0.36
C LEU A 199 7.81 12.51 -0.73
N LYS A 200 7.89 11.35 -1.41
CA LYS A 200 6.89 10.93 -2.38
C LYS A 200 5.50 10.75 -1.73
N TRP A 201 5.44 10.09 -0.58
CA TRP A 201 4.18 9.92 0.16
C TRP A 201 3.59 11.28 0.57
N LEU A 202 4.41 12.20 1.09
CA LEU A 202 3.99 13.54 1.52
C LEU A 202 3.47 14.38 0.35
N GLY A 203 4.16 14.36 -0.79
CA GLY A 203 3.72 15.04 -2.01
C GLY A 203 2.36 14.56 -2.49
N ASN A 204 2.13 13.24 -2.47
CA ASN A 204 0.85 12.63 -2.84
C ASN A 204 -0.32 13.05 -1.91
N GLN A 205 -0.06 13.39 -0.65
CA GLN A 205 -1.10 13.86 0.28
C GLN A 205 -1.44 15.34 0.09
N MET A 206 -0.48 16.14 -0.36
CA MET A 206 -0.67 17.59 -0.51
C MET A 206 -1.30 17.98 -1.85
N SER A 207 -1.30 17.09 -2.87
CA SER A 207 -1.91 17.37 -4.17
C SER A 207 -2.71 16.19 -4.75
N PRO A 208 -3.87 15.83 -4.18
CA PRO A 208 -4.63 14.64 -4.60
C PRO A 208 -5.30 14.77 -5.98
N GLY A 209 -5.52 16.00 -6.46
CA GLY A 209 -6.25 16.30 -7.70
C GLY A 209 -5.38 16.71 -8.89
N ALA A 210 -4.17 17.24 -8.67
CA ALA A 210 -3.23 17.57 -9.75
C ALA A 210 -2.67 16.32 -10.45
N GLN A 211 -2.74 15.17 -9.77
CA GLN A 211 -2.07 13.95 -10.20
C GLN A 211 -2.63 13.37 -11.50
N LEU A 212 -3.95 13.45 -11.75
CA LEU A 212 -4.53 12.94 -13.00
C LEU A 212 -4.20 13.86 -14.18
N ASP A 213 -4.31 15.17 -14.01
CA ASP A 213 -4.01 16.14 -15.08
C ASP A 213 -2.51 16.18 -15.40
N GLU A 214 -1.64 16.08 -14.40
CA GLU A 214 -0.19 15.99 -14.59
C GLU A 214 0.21 14.66 -15.27
N VAL A 215 -0.42 13.54 -14.88
CA VAL A 215 -0.23 12.24 -15.54
C VAL A 215 -0.72 12.25 -16.99
N ILE A 216 -1.83 12.94 -17.29
CA ILE A 216 -2.30 13.10 -18.68
C ILE A 216 -1.33 13.96 -19.49
N GLN A 217 -0.78 15.04 -18.91
CA GLN A 217 0.18 15.90 -19.60
C GLN A 217 1.52 15.21 -19.88
N ALA A 218 1.92 14.27 -19.02
CA ALA A 218 3.12 13.47 -19.18
C ALA A 218 2.89 12.15 -19.95
N ASP A 219 1.69 11.92 -20.49
CA ASP A 219 1.33 10.66 -21.13
C ASP A 219 2.14 10.44 -22.41
N ALA A 220 2.73 9.25 -22.55
CA ALA A 220 3.52 8.85 -23.71
C ALA A 220 2.65 8.34 -24.87
N ASN A 221 1.35 8.10 -24.65
CA ASN A 221 0.42 7.73 -25.71
C ASN A 221 0.22 8.89 -26.71
N ASN A 222 0.36 8.59 -27.99
CA ASN A 222 0.15 9.53 -29.08
C ASN A 222 -0.77 8.93 -30.15
N LEU A 223 -2.06 8.86 -29.82
CA LEU A 223 -3.08 8.18 -30.64
C LEU A 223 -4.06 9.19 -31.25
N ILE A 224 -4.22 9.13 -32.57
CA ILE A 224 -4.97 10.09 -33.37
C ILE A 224 -6.08 9.36 -34.15
N PRO A 225 -7.36 9.75 -34.06
CA PRO A 225 -7.87 10.90 -33.32
C PRO A 225 -7.96 10.61 -31.82
N ALA A 226 -7.90 11.67 -31.01
CA ALA A 226 -8.25 11.56 -29.60
C ALA A 226 -9.75 11.22 -29.45
N PRO A 227 -10.13 10.35 -28.50
CA PRO A 227 -11.53 10.00 -28.29
C PRO A 227 -12.28 11.21 -27.76
N LYS A 228 -13.38 11.57 -28.42
CA LYS A 228 -14.24 12.68 -27.99
C LYS A 228 -15.24 12.15 -26.94
N PRO A 229 -15.34 12.76 -25.75
CA PRO A 229 -16.28 12.31 -24.73
C PRO A 229 -17.73 12.53 -25.18
N LEU A 230 -18.61 11.61 -24.80
CA LEU A 230 -20.06 11.78 -24.91
C LEU A 230 -20.54 12.86 -23.92
N PRO A 231 -21.68 13.52 -24.18
CA PRO A 231 -22.33 14.38 -23.19
C PRO A 231 -22.64 13.67 -21.87
N ALA A 232 -22.74 12.33 -21.93
CA ALA A 232 -22.96 11.48 -20.76
C ALA A 232 -21.68 11.16 -19.96
N SER A 233 -20.50 11.59 -20.41
CA SER A 233 -19.24 11.46 -19.66
C SER A 233 -18.58 12.80 -19.35
N SER A 234 -19.02 13.89 -20.00
CA SER A 234 -18.52 15.24 -19.80
C SER A 234 -19.66 16.27 -19.77
N PRO A 235 -19.96 16.88 -18.61
CA PRO A 235 -19.28 16.68 -17.32
C PRO A 235 -19.56 15.28 -16.73
N PRO A 236 -18.71 14.77 -15.81
CA PRO A 236 -18.88 13.44 -15.23
C PRO A 236 -20.23 13.29 -14.51
N ILE A 237 -21.09 12.38 -14.99
CA ILE A 237 -22.43 12.16 -14.42
C ILE A 237 -22.36 11.75 -12.93
N GLY A 238 -21.32 11.03 -12.52
CA GLY A 238 -21.12 10.59 -11.14
C GLY A 238 -20.60 11.66 -10.17
N GLY A 239 -20.49 12.93 -10.60
CA GLY A 239 -19.83 13.99 -9.84
C GLY A 239 -18.29 13.92 -9.89
N GLY A 240 -17.75 13.00 -10.70
CA GLY A 240 -16.32 12.75 -10.88
C GLY A 240 -15.74 11.82 -9.81
N SER A 241 -14.57 11.26 -10.12
CA SER A 241 -13.84 10.36 -9.25
C SER A 241 -13.47 11.02 -7.92
N ARG A 242 -13.71 10.30 -6.82
CA ARG A 242 -13.36 10.69 -5.45
C ARG A 242 -12.40 9.68 -4.85
N GLY A 243 -11.21 10.14 -4.51
CA GLY A 243 -10.08 9.31 -4.10
C GLY A 243 -8.90 9.52 -5.04
N SER A 244 -7.83 8.76 -4.85
CA SER A 244 -6.64 8.85 -5.71
C SER A 244 -6.22 7.46 -6.15
N PHE A 245 -6.02 7.30 -7.46
CA PHE A 245 -5.47 6.07 -8.01
C PHE A 245 -4.06 5.85 -7.49
N ARG A 246 -3.76 4.61 -7.12
CA ARG A 246 -2.38 4.17 -6.89
C ARG A 246 -1.94 3.32 -8.07
N ILE A 247 -0.82 3.70 -8.68
CA ILE A 247 -0.30 3.04 -9.87
C ILE A 247 0.46 1.78 -9.45
N TYR A 248 -0.03 0.62 -9.90
CA TYR A 248 0.66 -0.66 -9.85
C TYR A 248 0.90 -1.12 -11.28
N THR A 249 2.14 -1.52 -11.57
CA THR A 249 2.54 -2.15 -12.82
C THR A 249 3.48 -3.30 -12.48
N VAL A 250 3.45 -4.36 -13.30
CA VAL A 250 4.36 -5.51 -13.19
C VAL A 250 5.51 -5.44 -14.21
N THR A 251 5.38 -4.49 -15.14
CA THR A 251 6.26 -4.17 -16.26
C THR A 251 6.50 -2.65 -16.31
N PRO A 252 7.50 -2.18 -17.08
CA PRO A 252 7.56 -0.78 -17.52
C PRO A 252 6.26 -0.38 -18.24
N ILE A 253 5.85 0.88 -18.10
CA ILE A 253 4.62 1.37 -18.73
C ILE A 253 4.81 1.41 -20.26
N PRO A 254 4.02 0.66 -21.04
CA PRO A 254 4.06 0.73 -22.50
C PRO A 254 3.47 2.06 -23.00
N ALA A 255 3.87 2.45 -24.20
CA ALA A 255 3.36 3.63 -24.91
C ALA A 255 2.82 3.21 -26.27
N PHE A 256 1.69 3.78 -26.66
CA PHE A 256 0.98 3.42 -27.88
C PHE A 256 0.82 4.61 -28.83
N ASP A 257 0.90 4.32 -30.12
CA ASP A 257 0.57 5.21 -31.23
C ASP A 257 -0.22 4.44 -32.30
N ASN A 258 -0.66 5.14 -33.36
CA ASN A 258 -1.44 4.54 -34.44
C ASN A 258 -0.73 3.38 -35.16
N SER A 259 0.59 3.34 -35.15
CA SER A 259 1.38 2.33 -35.85
C SER A 259 1.52 1.03 -35.06
N ASN A 260 1.45 1.11 -33.73
CA ASN A 260 1.66 -0.03 -32.85
C ASN A 260 0.38 -0.50 -32.12
N PHE A 261 -0.69 0.29 -32.14
CA PHE A 261 -1.95 -0.09 -31.52
C PHE A 261 -2.74 -1.05 -32.40
N THR A 262 -3.24 -2.12 -31.78
CA THR A 262 -4.20 -3.04 -32.39
C THR A 262 -5.06 -3.63 -31.28
N PHE A 263 -6.37 -3.71 -31.51
CA PHE A 263 -7.30 -4.41 -30.62
C PHE A 263 -7.88 -5.65 -31.31
N ILE A 264 -7.87 -6.80 -30.65
CA ILE A 264 -8.28 -8.09 -31.23
C ILE A 264 -9.35 -8.76 -30.37
N ILE A 265 -10.36 -9.36 -31.03
CA ILE A 265 -11.27 -10.35 -30.42
C ILE A 265 -11.23 -11.62 -31.25
N ASP A 266 -10.84 -12.73 -30.64
CA ASP A 266 -10.63 -14.00 -31.33
C ASP A 266 -10.90 -15.24 -30.46
N GLY A 267 -10.41 -16.40 -30.90
CA GLY A 267 -10.65 -17.70 -30.28
C GLY A 267 -12.00 -18.31 -30.70
N LEU A 268 -12.78 -18.77 -29.74
CA LEU A 268 -14.07 -19.43 -29.93
C LEU A 268 -15.21 -18.42 -30.23
N VAL A 269 -15.08 -17.72 -31.35
CA VAL A 269 -16.06 -16.77 -31.88
C VAL A 269 -16.39 -17.06 -33.35
N GLU A 270 -17.57 -16.68 -33.81
CA GLU A 270 -17.99 -16.84 -35.21
C GLU A 270 -17.31 -15.83 -36.14
N LYS A 271 -17.05 -14.62 -35.63
CA LYS A 271 -16.48 -13.50 -36.37
C LYS A 271 -15.31 -12.90 -35.60
N PRO A 272 -14.09 -13.43 -35.77
CA PRO A 272 -12.90 -12.77 -35.25
C PRO A 272 -12.79 -11.34 -35.80
N GLN A 273 -12.42 -10.40 -34.96
CA GLN A 273 -12.34 -8.98 -35.32
C GLN A 273 -11.02 -8.38 -34.86
N GLN A 274 -10.55 -7.42 -35.64
CA GLN A 274 -9.34 -6.66 -35.38
C GLN A 274 -9.58 -5.21 -35.79
N TRP A 275 -9.15 -4.28 -34.94
CA TRP A 275 -9.25 -2.85 -35.20
C TRP A 275 -7.89 -2.17 -34.99
N ASN A 276 -7.56 -1.25 -35.89
CA ASN A 276 -6.59 -0.20 -35.58
C ASN A 276 -7.24 0.87 -34.68
N TRP A 277 -6.47 1.88 -34.29
CA TRP A 277 -6.96 2.88 -33.35
C TRP A 277 -8.16 3.67 -33.88
N GLU A 278 -8.09 4.16 -35.11
CA GLU A 278 -9.14 4.98 -35.72
C GLU A 278 -10.47 4.23 -35.80
N GLN A 279 -10.42 2.96 -36.17
CA GLN A 279 -11.60 2.10 -36.21
C GLN A 279 -12.13 1.80 -34.81
N PHE A 280 -11.25 1.55 -33.84
CA PHE A 280 -11.63 1.20 -32.48
C PHE A 280 -12.37 2.34 -31.78
N VAL A 281 -11.87 3.57 -31.86
CA VAL A 281 -12.53 4.73 -31.21
C VAL A 281 -13.82 5.18 -31.90
N ALA A 282 -14.05 4.74 -33.14
CA ALA A 282 -15.28 4.97 -33.87
C ALA A 282 -16.42 4.02 -33.46
N LEU A 283 -16.14 2.97 -32.69
CA LEU A 283 -17.16 2.07 -32.17
C LEU A 283 -18.14 2.81 -31.25
N LYS A 284 -19.38 2.33 -31.21
CA LYS A 284 -20.42 2.88 -30.32
C LYS A 284 -19.99 2.69 -28.87
N ARG A 285 -19.94 3.80 -28.12
CA ARG A 285 -19.56 3.83 -26.70
C ARG A 285 -20.75 4.20 -25.82
N GLU A 286 -20.66 3.83 -24.55
CA GLU A 286 -21.60 4.16 -23.49
C GLU A 286 -20.83 4.67 -22.27
N ALA A 287 -21.45 5.57 -21.51
CA ALA A 287 -20.93 6.03 -20.24
C ALA A 287 -21.53 5.21 -19.09
N GLN A 288 -20.74 4.88 -18.08
CA GLN A 288 -21.19 4.26 -16.83
C GLN A 288 -20.51 4.90 -15.64
N VAL A 289 -21.17 4.87 -14.49
CA VAL A 289 -20.58 5.28 -13.21
C VAL A 289 -20.33 4.05 -12.37
N SER A 290 -19.10 3.87 -11.89
CA SER A 290 -18.79 2.76 -10.99
C SER A 290 -17.68 3.10 -10.01
N ASP A 291 -17.71 2.42 -8.87
CA ASP A 291 -16.61 2.45 -7.91
C ASP A 291 -15.47 1.53 -8.38
N PHE A 292 -14.27 1.79 -7.87
CA PHE A 292 -13.07 1.06 -8.21
C PHE A 292 -12.31 0.68 -6.94
N HIS A 293 -12.27 -0.62 -6.64
CA HIS A 293 -11.75 -1.14 -5.38
C HIS A 293 -10.45 -1.93 -5.58
N CYS A 294 -9.39 -1.55 -4.87
CA CYS A 294 -8.16 -2.32 -4.87
C CYS A 294 -8.14 -3.32 -3.72
N VAL A 295 -7.66 -4.54 -3.99
CA VAL A 295 -7.42 -5.58 -2.99
C VAL A 295 -6.45 -5.14 -1.87
N THR A 296 -5.67 -4.07 -2.11
CA THR A 296 -4.77 -3.48 -1.11
C THR A 296 -5.44 -2.45 -0.20
N GLY A 297 -6.78 -2.32 -0.26
CA GLY A 297 -7.58 -1.59 0.72
C GLY A 297 -7.95 -0.14 0.37
N TRP A 298 -7.45 0.38 -0.76
CA TRP A 298 -7.84 1.70 -1.25
C TRP A 298 -8.96 1.62 -2.30
N SER A 299 -9.72 2.70 -2.46
CA SER A 299 -10.78 2.80 -3.47
C SER A 299 -10.91 4.20 -4.05
N VAL A 300 -11.38 4.28 -5.30
CA VAL A 300 -11.81 5.52 -5.95
C VAL A 300 -13.29 5.38 -6.30
N LEU A 301 -14.11 6.29 -5.83
CA LEU A 301 -15.57 6.20 -5.92
C LEU A 301 -16.13 7.12 -7.01
N GLY A 302 -17.27 6.75 -7.60
CA GLY A 302 -18.01 7.61 -8.54
C GLY A 302 -17.30 7.88 -9.87
N ASN A 303 -16.41 6.99 -10.32
CA ASN A 303 -15.69 7.15 -11.58
C ASN A 303 -16.67 7.09 -12.74
N THR A 304 -16.60 8.06 -13.65
CA THR A 304 -17.37 8.02 -14.91
C THR A 304 -16.48 7.42 -16.00
N TRP A 305 -16.74 6.18 -16.37
CA TRP A 305 -16.04 5.48 -17.46
C TRP A 305 -16.83 5.63 -18.75
N GLU A 306 -16.15 5.76 -19.87
CA GLU A 306 -16.77 5.64 -21.20
C GLU A 306 -15.99 4.70 -22.10
N GLY A 307 -16.73 3.80 -22.75
CA GLY A 307 -16.18 2.70 -23.53
C GLY A 307 -17.26 1.80 -24.12
N ILE A 308 -16.88 0.60 -24.50
CA ILE A 308 -17.80 -0.40 -25.07
C ILE A 308 -18.10 -1.44 -23.98
N LYS A 309 -19.37 -1.80 -23.79
CA LYS A 309 -19.75 -2.89 -22.87
C LYS A 309 -19.18 -4.21 -23.38
N LEU A 310 -18.62 -5.02 -22.49
CA LEU A 310 -18.02 -6.30 -22.89
C LEU A 310 -19.04 -7.22 -23.55
N LYS A 311 -20.28 -7.27 -23.02
CA LYS A 311 -21.38 -8.04 -23.62
C LYS A 311 -21.67 -7.64 -25.08
N ASP A 312 -21.52 -6.36 -25.44
CA ASP A 312 -21.74 -5.90 -26.82
C ASP A 312 -20.61 -6.35 -27.75
N PHE A 313 -19.36 -6.35 -27.25
CA PHE A 313 -18.23 -6.94 -27.97
C PHE A 313 -18.44 -8.44 -28.21
N LEU A 314 -18.83 -9.18 -27.18
CA LEU A 314 -19.10 -10.62 -27.27
C LEU A 314 -20.24 -10.92 -28.25
N LYS A 315 -21.30 -10.10 -28.21
CA LYS A 315 -22.42 -10.19 -29.16
C LYS A 315 -21.98 -9.91 -30.60
N MET A 316 -21.10 -8.93 -30.82
CA MET A 316 -20.59 -8.58 -32.15
C MET A 316 -19.73 -9.70 -32.75
N ALA A 317 -18.88 -10.33 -31.93
CA ALA A 317 -18.02 -11.44 -32.34
C ALA A 317 -18.79 -12.76 -32.53
N GLY A 318 -19.91 -12.95 -31.82
CA GLY A 318 -20.71 -14.16 -31.84
C GLY A 318 -20.01 -15.31 -31.13
N VAL A 319 -20.16 -15.40 -29.81
CA VAL A 319 -19.51 -16.43 -28.98
C VAL A 319 -19.98 -17.85 -29.37
N LYS A 320 -19.04 -18.77 -29.60
CA LYS A 320 -19.35 -20.17 -29.91
C LYS A 320 -19.88 -20.92 -28.68
N PRO A 321 -20.76 -21.92 -28.84
CA PRO A 321 -21.34 -22.67 -27.71
C PRO A 321 -20.32 -23.39 -26.80
N SER A 322 -19.13 -23.72 -27.30
CA SER A 322 -18.07 -24.38 -26.53
C SER A 322 -17.22 -23.42 -25.69
N ALA A 323 -17.33 -22.10 -25.91
CA ALA A 323 -16.62 -21.12 -25.10
C ALA A 323 -17.14 -21.14 -23.66
N LYS A 324 -16.23 -20.99 -22.69
CA LYS A 324 -16.57 -20.91 -21.25
C LYS A 324 -15.91 -19.73 -20.54
N THR A 325 -14.77 -19.28 -21.06
CA THR A 325 -13.93 -18.27 -20.42
C THR A 325 -13.56 -17.19 -21.42
N VAL A 326 -13.59 -15.94 -20.96
CA VAL A 326 -13.08 -14.77 -21.67
C VAL A 326 -11.71 -14.44 -21.10
N LYS A 327 -10.67 -14.63 -21.90
CA LYS A 327 -9.29 -14.31 -21.52
C LYS A 327 -8.90 -12.94 -22.04
N PHE A 328 -8.20 -12.17 -21.21
CA PHE A 328 -7.77 -10.82 -21.47
C PHE A 328 -6.25 -10.73 -21.51
N TYR A 329 -5.73 -10.00 -22.48
CA TYR A 329 -4.30 -9.76 -22.66
C TYR A 329 -3.98 -8.28 -22.57
N SER A 330 -2.96 -7.97 -21.80
CA SER A 330 -2.38 -6.64 -21.72
C SER A 330 -1.35 -6.44 -22.83
N GLY A 331 -1.31 -5.22 -23.37
CA GLY A 331 -0.32 -4.76 -24.35
C GLY A 331 1.10 -4.63 -23.78
N ASP A 332 1.29 -4.84 -22.48
CA ASP A 332 2.63 -5.01 -21.90
C ASP A 332 3.26 -6.38 -22.21
N GLY A 333 2.50 -7.31 -22.79
CA GLY A 333 2.96 -8.64 -23.21
C GLY A 333 3.17 -9.65 -22.07
N VAL A 334 2.86 -9.28 -20.82
CA VAL A 334 3.08 -10.12 -19.64
C VAL A 334 1.77 -10.40 -18.90
N TYR A 335 0.96 -9.36 -18.70
CA TYR A 335 -0.21 -9.48 -17.84
C TYR A 335 -1.38 -10.15 -18.58
N THR A 336 -1.96 -11.16 -17.96
CA THR A 336 -3.21 -11.78 -18.43
C THR A 336 -4.14 -12.01 -17.26
N ASP A 337 -5.43 -12.02 -17.56
CA ASP A 337 -6.50 -12.32 -16.60
C ASP A 337 -7.67 -12.97 -17.36
N SER A 338 -8.68 -13.45 -16.66
CA SER A 338 -9.87 -14.03 -17.27
C SER A 338 -11.11 -13.89 -16.40
N LEU A 339 -12.26 -13.90 -17.07
CA LEU A 339 -13.59 -14.00 -16.49
C LEU A 339 -14.30 -15.22 -17.06
N THR A 340 -15.20 -15.84 -16.30
CA THR A 340 -16.17 -16.78 -16.88
C THR A 340 -17.10 -16.02 -17.83
N LEU A 341 -17.76 -16.73 -18.75
CA LEU A 341 -18.76 -16.09 -19.62
C LEU A 341 -19.88 -15.41 -18.82
N GLU A 342 -20.32 -16.02 -17.72
CA GLU A 342 -21.34 -15.43 -16.83
C GLU A 342 -20.86 -14.11 -16.22
N GLN A 343 -19.61 -14.07 -15.74
CA GLN A 343 -19.01 -12.85 -15.22
C GLN A 343 -18.83 -11.78 -16.33
N ALA A 344 -18.43 -12.20 -17.52
CA ALA A 344 -18.22 -11.31 -18.66
C ALA A 344 -19.53 -10.71 -19.24
N ASP A 345 -20.66 -11.39 -19.04
CA ASP A 345 -22.00 -10.96 -19.48
C ASP A 345 -22.64 -9.95 -18.51
N MET A 346 -22.00 -9.64 -17.37
CA MET A 346 -22.49 -8.61 -16.46
C MET A 346 -22.60 -7.25 -17.15
N ASP A 347 -23.71 -6.53 -16.87
CA ASP A 347 -24.06 -5.26 -17.52
C ASP A 347 -23.05 -4.12 -17.33
N ASP A 348 -22.18 -4.20 -16.33
CA ASP A 348 -21.26 -3.15 -15.92
C ASP A 348 -19.79 -3.45 -16.25
N VAL A 349 -19.51 -4.55 -16.96
CA VAL A 349 -18.16 -4.84 -17.49
C VAL A 349 -17.93 -4.05 -18.77
N MET A 350 -16.85 -3.26 -18.81
CA MET A 350 -16.60 -2.30 -19.86
C MET A 350 -15.14 -2.31 -20.31
N VAL A 351 -14.94 -2.19 -21.62
CA VAL A 351 -13.66 -1.87 -22.26
C VAL A 351 -13.61 -0.35 -22.44
N ALA A 352 -12.99 0.34 -21.50
CA ALA A 352 -13.01 1.80 -21.36
C ALA A 352 -11.85 2.47 -22.12
N VAL A 353 -12.13 3.65 -22.67
CA VAL A 353 -11.15 4.55 -23.33
C VAL A 353 -11.07 5.93 -22.69
N LEU A 354 -12.11 6.32 -21.94
CA LEU A 354 -12.20 7.60 -21.25
C LEU A 354 -12.53 7.37 -19.77
N HIS A 355 -11.98 8.25 -18.93
CA HIS A 355 -12.26 8.37 -17.51
C HIS A 355 -12.54 9.84 -17.18
N ASP A 356 -13.69 10.13 -16.57
CA ASP A 356 -14.17 11.47 -16.24
C ASP A 356 -14.07 12.47 -17.41
N GLY A 357 -14.45 12.00 -18.61
CA GLY A 357 -14.48 12.80 -19.84
C GLY A 357 -13.12 13.03 -20.49
N LYS A 358 -12.03 12.43 -19.97
CA LYS A 358 -10.66 12.57 -20.49
C LYS A 358 -10.10 11.21 -20.94
N PRO A 359 -9.16 11.18 -21.92
CA PRO A 359 -8.45 9.95 -22.27
C PRO A 359 -7.83 9.31 -21.03
N ILE A 360 -7.95 7.99 -20.91
CA ILE A 360 -7.29 7.25 -19.83
C ILE A 360 -5.77 7.35 -20.10
N PRO A 361 -4.96 7.85 -19.16
CA PRO A 361 -3.53 7.94 -19.38
C PRO A 361 -2.84 6.58 -19.26
N SER A 362 -1.64 6.44 -19.85
CA SER A 362 -0.86 5.19 -19.80
C SER A 362 -0.66 4.64 -18.39
N ASP A 363 -0.38 5.49 -17.40
CA ASP A 363 -0.23 5.09 -15.98
C ASP A 363 -1.46 4.37 -15.42
N LEU A 364 -2.64 4.80 -15.84
CA LEU A 364 -3.91 4.19 -15.44
C LEU A 364 -4.32 3.02 -16.33
N GLY A 365 -3.53 2.72 -17.36
CA GLY A 365 -3.74 1.59 -18.27
C GLY A 365 -4.41 1.95 -19.57
N GLY A 366 -4.41 3.23 -19.96
CA GLY A 366 -4.84 3.62 -21.30
C GLY A 366 -3.81 3.22 -22.36
N PRO A 367 -4.19 3.11 -23.64
CA PRO A 367 -5.36 3.78 -24.21
C PRO A 367 -6.68 3.03 -24.02
N VAL A 368 -6.62 1.74 -23.66
CA VAL A 368 -7.79 0.89 -23.45
C VAL A 368 -7.62 0.09 -22.17
N ARG A 369 -8.63 0.14 -21.30
CA ARG A 369 -8.61 -0.53 -19.99
C ARG A 369 -9.89 -1.33 -19.78
N LEU A 370 -9.77 -2.55 -19.26
CA LEU A 370 -10.92 -3.31 -18.77
C LEU A 370 -11.36 -2.76 -17.41
N ILE A 371 -12.67 -2.59 -17.21
CA ILE A 371 -13.30 -2.18 -15.96
C ILE A 371 -14.29 -3.28 -15.56
N VAL A 372 -14.09 -3.85 -14.37
CA VAL A 372 -14.91 -4.93 -13.78
C VAL A 372 -15.38 -4.50 -12.38
N PRO A 373 -16.46 -3.71 -12.26
CA PRO A 373 -16.76 -2.97 -11.03
C PRO A 373 -16.97 -3.81 -9.77
N LYS A 374 -17.57 -5.00 -9.93
CA LYS A 374 -17.92 -5.90 -8.82
C LYS A 374 -16.73 -6.73 -8.32
N MET A 375 -15.57 -6.59 -8.95
CA MET A 375 -14.36 -7.35 -8.62
C MET A 375 -13.20 -6.41 -8.27
N TYR A 376 -12.20 -6.95 -7.57
CA TYR A 376 -11.00 -6.18 -7.26
C TYR A 376 -10.24 -5.79 -8.52
N ALA A 377 -9.63 -4.61 -8.45
CA ALA A 377 -8.92 -3.91 -9.51
C ALA A 377 -7.90 -4.72 -10.32
N TYR A 378 -7.40 -5.85 -9.82
CA TYR A 378 -6.50 -6.69 -10.58
C TYR A 378 -7.20 -7.42 -11.74
N LYS A 379 -8.49 -7.73 -11.62
CA LYS A 379 -9.31 -8.24 -12.73
C LYS A 379 -9.53 -7.22 -13.84
N SER A 380 -9.31 -5.93 -13.55
CA SER A 380 -9.45 -4.81 -14.49
C SER A 380 -8.12 -4.58 -15.23
N VAL A 381 -7.87 -5.37 -16.27
CA VAL A 381 -6.65 -5.39 -17.09
C VAL A 381 -6.33 -4.00 -17.68
N LYS A 382 -5.06 -3.60 -17.52
CA LYS A 382 -4.47 -2.40 -18.14
C LYS A 382 -4.03 -2.67 -19.57
N TRP A 383 -4.00 -1.64 -20.41
CA TRP A 383 -3.49 -1.69 -21.78
C TRP A 383 -4.13 -2.83 -22.58
N LEU A 384 -5.41 -3.09 -22.35
CA LEU A 384 -6.12 -4.23 -22.92
C LEU A 384 -6.06 -4.15 -24.45
N ASN A 385 -5.47 -5.16 -25.10
CA ASN A 385 -5.31 -5.18 -26.55
C ASN A 385 -5.86 -6.46 -27.20
N ARG A 386 -6.15 -7.51 -26.44
CA ARG A 386 -6.78 -8.73 -26.98
C ARG A 386 -7.73 -9.39 -25.99
N ILE A 387 -8.86 -9.86 -26.52
CA ILE A 387 -9.84 -10.70 -25.85
C ILE A 387 -9.93 -12.01 -26.62
N GLU A 388 -9.76 -13.13 -25.92
CA GLU A 388 -9.79 -14.47 -26.54
C GLU A 388 -10.83 -15.33 -25.82
N LEU A 389 -11.74 -15.94 -26.59
CA LEU A 389 -12.72 -16.88 -26.06
C LEU A 389 -12.14 -18.29 -26.08
N ILE A 390 -12.14 -18.97 -24.93
CA ILE A 390 -11.56 -20.31 -24.78
C ILE A 390 -12.54 -21.28 -24.09
N GLU A 391 -12.37 -22.58 -24.34
CA GLU A 391 -13.20 -23.64 -23.74
C GLU A 391 -12.75 -23.97 -22.31
N GLY A 392 -11.46 -23.86 -22.03
CA GLY A 392 -10.87 -24.17 -20.74
C GLY A 392 -10.89 -23.00 -19.74
N ASN A 393 -10.31 -23.24 -18.57
CA ASN A 393 -10.03 -22.17 -17.61
C ASN A 393 -8.69 -21.51 -17.93
N HIS A 394 -8.51 -20.27 -17.49
CA HIS A 394 -7.23 -19.57 -17.50
C HIS A 394 -6.91 -19.09 -16.09
N THR A 395 -5.65 -19.23 -15.69
CA THR A 395 -5.15 -18.69 -14.42
C THR A 395 -4.42 -17.39 -14.74
N GLY A 396 -4.95 -16.26 -14.26
CA GLY A 396 -4.36 -14.95 -14.47
C GLY A 396 -3.07 -14.72 -13.67
N TYR A 397 -2.43 -13.59 -13.93
CA TYR A 397 -1.12 -13.25 -13.36
C TYR A 397 -1.12 -13.25 -11.82
N TRP A 398 -2.16 -12.72 -11.17
CA TRP A 398 -2.20 -12.67 -9.71
C TRP A 398 -2.74 -13.96 -9.10
N GLU A 399 -3.61 -14.67 -9.81
CA GLU A 399 -4.15 -15.96 -9.42
C GLU A 399 -3.02 -17.00 -9.31
N GLU A 400 -2.06 -16.99 -10.24
CA GLU A 400 -0.81 -17.76 -10.13
C GLU A 400 -0.04 -17.47 -8.85
N ARG A 401 -0.24 -16.28 -8.25
CA ARG A 401 0.45 -15.80 -7.05
C ARG A 401 -0.43 -15.87 -5.81
N GLY A 402 -1.49 -16.68 -5.86
CA GLY A 402 -2.36 -16.99 -4.73
C GLY A 402 -3.44 -15.95 -4.43
N TYR A 403 -3.77 -15.09 -5.40
CA TYR A 403 -4.95 -14.22 -5.31
C TYR A 403 -6.21 -14.99 -5.70
N ASP A 404 -7.36 -14.51 -5.21
CA ASP A 404 -8.66 -15.11 -5.48
C ASP A 404 -9.00 -15.01 -6.98
N THR A 405 -9.46 -16.11 -7.59
CA THR A 405 -9.82 -16.16 -9.00
C THR A 405 -11.03 -15.29 -9.33
N ASP A 406 -12.05 -15.31 -8.47
CA ASP A 406 -13.30 -14.59 -8.71
C ASP A 406 -13.24 -13.15 -8.20
N ALA A 407 -12.43 -12.91 -7.17
CA ALA A 407 -12.03 -11.57 -6.74
C ALA A 407 -13.19 -10.61 -6.39
N TRP A 408 -14.36 -11.13 -5.98
CA TRP A 408 -15.51 -10.30 -5.61
C TRP A 408 -15.17 -9.31 -4.48
N VAL A 409 -15.66 -8.08 -4.61
CA VAL A 409 -15.39 -6.96 -3.68
C VAL A 409 -16.06 -7.16 -2.33
#